data_AF-A0A8J3WXL9-F1
#
_entry.id   AF-A0A8J3WXL9-F1
#
_cell.length_a   1.000
_cell.length_b   1.000
_cell.length_c   1.000
_cell.angle_alpha   90.00
_cell.angle_beta   90.00
_cell.angle_gamma   90.00
#
_symmetry.space_group_name_H-M   'P 1'
#
loop_
_entity.id
_entity.type
_entity.pdbx_description
1 polymer ?
#
loop_
_entity_poly.entity_id
_entity_poly.type
_entity_poly.pdbx_seq_one_letter_code
_entity_poly.pdbx_strand_id
1 'polypeptide(L)'
;MSRTVLFVCPHGAGKSRIAAAWFAQAAPPGWTATTAGLTPQPQVSLHAPRLLAGGGAEHLLDRQVPRPLSAIPDPALTVAIDCPPGAVPGALEWRLRHADFDEHMAAELRDRARSLARELAP
;
A
#
# COMPACT_ATOMS: atom_id res chain seq x y z
N MET A 1 4.34 -9.16 -19.24
CA MET A 1 3.24 -8.51 -18.50
C MET A 1 3.68 -8.37 -17.05
N SER A 2 3.55 -7.17 -16.47
CA SER A 2 3.88 -6.94 -15.05
C SER A 2 2.75 -7.46 -14.16
N ARG A 3 3.10 -8.16 -13.08
CA ARG A 3 2.16 -8.54 -12.02
C ARG A 3 2.01 -7.36 -11.07
N THR A 4 0.79 -7.12 -10.61
CA THR A 4 0.48 -5.95 -9.78
C THR A 4 0.01 -6.38 -8.40
N VAL A 5 0.64 -5.83 -7.36
CA VAL A 5 0.13 -5.88 -5.99
C VAL A 5 -0.77 -4.66 -5.77
N LEU A 6 -2.03 -4.91 -5.43
CA LEU A 6 -2.98 -3.88 -5.01
C LEU A 6 -2.94 -3.73 -3.49
N PHE A 7 -2.51 -2.56 -3.01
CA PHE A 7 -2.63 -2.19 -1.60
C PHE A 7 -3.92 -1.42 -1.34
N VAL A 8 -4.70 -1.87 -0.37
CA VAL A 8 -5.99 -1.29 0.01
C VAL A 8 -5.93 -0.86 1.47
N CYS A 9 -6.41 0.33 1.78
CA CYS A 9 -6.75 0.73 3.16
C CYS A 9 -8.11 1.43 3.14
N PRO A 10 -8.76 1.73 4.28
CA PRO A 10 -10.11 2.29 4.28
C PRO A 10 -10.32 3.44 3.29
N HIS A 11 -9.43 4.45 3.30
CA HIS A 11 -9.58 5.65 2.48
C HIS A 11 -8.67 5.73 1.24
N GLY A 12 -7.79 4.76 1.02
CA GLY A 12 -6.88 4.73 -0.14
C GLY A 12 -5.84 5.86 -0.25
N ALA A 13 -5.60 6.62 0.82
CA ALA A 13 -4.81 7.86 0.75
C ALA A 13 -3.57 7.92 1.65
N GLY A 14 -3.43 6.97 2.57
CA GLY A 14 -2.36 6.97 3.57
C GLY A 14 -1.62 5.63 3.60
N LYS A 15 -2.09 4.70 4.44
CA LYS A 15 -1.40 3.43 4.71
C LYS A 15 -1.12 2.62 3.45
N SER A 16 -2.11 2.44 2.57
CA SER A 16 -1.89 1.73 1.30
C SER A 16 -0.88 2.42 0.39
N ARG A 17 -0.81 3.75 0.40
CA ARG A 17 0.13 4.55 -0.39
C ARG A 17 1.56 4.41 0.14
N ILE A 18 1.73 4.48 1.45
CA ILE A 18 3.03 4.26 2.11
C ILE A 18 3.52 2.84 1.85
N ALA A 19 2.65 1.83 2.02
CA ALA A 19 2.98 0.43 1.75
C ALA A 19 3.37 0.20 0.29
N ALA A 20 2.60 0.74 -0.65
CA ALA A 20 2.87 0.62 -2.08
C ALA A 20 4.20 1.26 -2.48
N ALA A 21 4.54 2.43 -1.92
CA ALA A 21 5.83 3.08 -2.17
C ALA A 21 7.01 2.24 -1.67
N TRP A 22 6.91 1.68 -0.46
CA TRP A 22 7.93 0.78 0.08
C TRP A 22 8.06 -0.52 -0.70
N PHE A 23 6.93 -1.09 -1.15
CA PHE A 23 6.95 -2.27 -2.01
C PHE A 23 7.60 -1.95 -3.34
N ALA A 24 7.19 -0.85 -4.01
CA ALA A 24 7.74 -0.44 -5.29
C ALA A 24 9.26 -0.24 -5.24
N GLN A 25 9.79 0.30 -4.13
CA GLN A 25 11.23 0.44 -3.92
C GLN A 25 11.96 -0.92 -3.90
N ALA A 26 11.31 -1.96 -3.36
CA ALA A 26 11.91 -3.29 -3.14
C ALA A 26 11.43 -4.34 -4.16
N ALA A 27 10.56 -3.98 -5.10
CA ALA A 27 9.83 -4.93 -5.93
C ALA A 27 10.78 -5.77 -6.80
N PRO A 28 10.62 -7.10 -6.84
CA PRO A 28 11.39 -7.94 -7.74
C PRO A 28 11.01 -7.66 -9.20
N PRO A 29 11.87 -8.01 -10.18
CA PRO A 29 11.60 -7.78 -11.59
C PRO A 29 10.24 -8.33 -12.03
N GLY A 30 9.48 -7.51 -12.76
CA GLY A 30 8.16 -7.87 -13.26
C GLY A 30 7.01 -7.66 -12.26
N TRP A 31 7.28 -7.17 -11.04
CA TRP A 31 6.26 -6.76 -10.09
C TRP A 31 6.13 -5.24 -9.99
N THR A 32 4.91 -4.77 -9.78
CA THR A 32 4.57 -3.36 -9.55
C THR A 32 3.54 -3.25 -8.42
N ALA A 33 3.30 -2.04 -7.94
CA ALA A 33 2.28 -1.76 -6.93
C ALA A 33 1.29 -0.69 -7.39
N THR A 34 0.05 -0.82 -6.93
CA THR A 34 -1.01 0.19 -7.08
C THR A 34 -1.83 0.28 -5.79
N THR A 35 -2.73 1.25 -5.72
CA THR A 35 -3.55 1.50 -4.54
C THR A 35 -5.03 1.66 -4.83
N ALA A 36 -5.85 1.35 -3.83
CA ALA A 36 -7.28 1.67 -3.78
C ALA A 36 -7.75 1.93 -2.34
N GLY A 37 -8.97 2.45 -2.20
CA GLY A 37 -9.70 2.60 -0.94
C GLY A 37 -11.06 1.93 -0.96
N LEU A 38 -11.53 1.43 0.19
CA LEU A 38 -12.91 0.96 0.35
C LEU A 38 -13.90 2.14 0.27
N THR A 39 -13.56 3.25 0.90
CA THR A 39 -14.28 4.53 0.86
C THR A 39 -13.27 5.62 0.53
N PRO A 40 -12.88 5.78 -0.74
CA PRO A 40 -11.80 6.67 -1.14
C PRO A 40 -12.07 8.12 -0.71
N GLN A 41 -11.08 8.74 -0.08
CA GLN A 41 -11.15 10.17 0.24
C GLN A 41 -10.73 11.01 -0.99
N PRO A 42 -11.07 12.31 -1.06
CA PRO A 42 -10.83 13.10 -2.27
C PRO A 42 -9.36 13.44 -2.54
N GLN A 43 -8.47 13.28 -1.56
CA GLN A 43 -7.07 13.73 -1.63
C GLN A 43 -6.11 12.74 -0.98
N VAL A 44 -4.85 12.75 -1.36
CA VAL A 44 -3.80 11.96 -0.68
C VAL A 44 -3.53 12.54 0.70
N SER A 45 -3.15 11.71 1.67
CA SER A 45 -2.74 12.19 3.00
C SER A 45 -1.57 13.15 2.87
N LEU A 46 -1.69 14.34 3.49
CA LEU A 46 -0.62 15.34 3.56
C LEU A 46 0.58 14.83 4.38
N HIS A 47 0.38 13.84 5.24
CA HIS A 47 1.42 13.25 6.08
C HIS A 47 2.20 12.14 5.38
N ALA A 48 1.63 11.50 4.35
CA ALA A 48 2.27 10.38 3.67
C ALA A 48 3.65 10.73 3.05
N PRO A 49 3.86 11.88 2.39
CA PRO A 49 5.18 12.27 1.90
C PRO A 49 6.20 12.37 3.04
N ARG A 50 5.85 13.04 4.15
CA ARG A 50 6.74 13.20 5.31
C ARG A 50 7.13 11.86 5.93
N LEU A 51 6.22 10.90 5.99
CA LEU A 51 6.50 9.57 6.55
C LEU A 51 7.33 8.66 5.62
N LEU A 52 7.46 9.03 4.35
CA LEU A 52 8.37 8.39 3.40
C LEU A 52 9.71 9.12 3.29
N ALA A 53 9.75 10.39 3.69
CA ALA A 53 10.96 11.20 3.73
C ALA A 53 12.00 10.53 4.64
N GLY A 54 13.25 10.47 4.19
CA GLY A 54 14.35 9.87 4.94
C GLY A 54 14.66 8.40 4.64
N GLY A 55 13.78 7.66 3.95
CA GLY A 55 14.09 6.29 3.50
C GLY A 55 14.01 6.06 1.98
N GLY A 56 13.91 7.13 1.20
CA GLY A 56 14.12 7.12 -0.25
C GLY A 56 12.94 6.62 -1.09
N ALA A 57 11.81 6.28 -0.50
CA ALA A 57 10.61 5.84 -1.23
C ALA A 57 9.61 6.98 -1.52
N GLU A 58 9.89 8.21 -1.07
CA GLU A 58 8.98 9.36 -1.26
C GLU A 58 8.65 9.64 -2.74
N HIS A 59 9.65 9.53 -3.63
CA HIS A 59 9.47 9.74 -5.06
C HIS A 59 8.58 8.69 -5.74
N LEU A 60 8.31 7.57 -5.06
CA LEU A 60 7.44 6.48 -5.51
C LEU A 60 6.02 6.60 -4.96
N LEU A 61 5.73 7.64 -4.17
CA LEU A 61 4.39 7.89 -3.65
C LEU A 61 3.43 8.19 -4.80
N ASP A 62 2.40 7.34 -4.95
CA ASP A 62 1.27 7.63 -5.83
C ASP A 62 0.55 8.89 -5.31
N ARG A 63 0.52 9.95 -6.13
CA ARG A 63 -0.13 11.23 -5.82
C ARG A 63 -1.49 11.40 -6.52
N GLN A 64 -1.97 10.40 -7.24
CA GLN A 64 -3.28 10.45 -7.90
C GLN A 64 -4.41 10.48 -6.88
N VAL A 65 -5.58 10.97 -7.30
CA VAL A 65 -6.80 10.96 -6.48
C VAL A 65 -7.10 9.50 -6.05
N PRO A 66 -7.36 9.25 -4.74
CA PRO A 66 -7.76 7.92 -4.27
C PRO A 66 -8.97 7.38 -5.04
N ARG A 67 -8.90 6.10 -5.38
CA ARG A 67 -9.87 5.42 -6.26
C ARG A 67 -10.45 4.17 -5.58
N PRO A 68 -11.70 3.79 -5.91
CA PRO A 68 -12.33 2.61 -5.32
C PRO A 68 -11.68 1.32 -5.85
N LEU A 69 -11.89 0.20 -5.15
CA LEU A 69 -11.41 -1.12 -5.59
C LEU A 69 -11.90 -1.49 -7.00
N SER A 70 -13.16 -1.15 -7.32
CA SER A 70 -13.76 -1.43 -8.63
C SER A 70 -13.06 -0.74 -9.80
N ALA A 71 -12.22 0.28 -9.54
CA ALA A 71 -11.43 0.95 -10.56
C ALA A 71 -10.10 0.24 -10.88
N ILE A 72 -9.76 -0.83 -10.16
CA ILE A 72 -8.52 -1.61 -10.36
C ILE A 72 -8.88 -3.00 -10.87
N PRO A 73 -8.75 -3.26 -12.18
CA PRO A 73 -8.98 -4.59 -12.72
C PRO A 73 -7.80 -5.52 -12.43
N ASP A 74 -8.12 -6.79 -12.15
CA ASP A 74 -7.23 -7.95 -12.19
C ASP A 74 -5.87 -7.81 -11.47
N PRO A 75 -5.83 -7.41 -10.19
CA PRO A 75 -4.58 -7.45 -9.42
C PRO A 75 -4.11 -8.90 -9.23
N ALA A 76 -2.81 -9.15 -9.39
CA ALA A 76 -2.22 -10.46 -9.17
C ALA A 76 -2.21 -10.86 -7.68
N LEU A 77 -2.15 -9.86 -6.80
CA LEU A 77 -2.25 -10.01 -5.35
C LEU A 77 -2.91 -8.77 -4.76
N THR A 78 -3.77 -8.94 -3.75
CA THR A 78 -4.37 -7.83 -3.02
C THR A 78 -3.98 -7.90 -1.54
N VAL A 79 -3.59 -6.76 -0.97
CA VAL A 79 -3.25 -6.60 0.45
C VAL A 79 -4.18 -5.58 1.08
N ALA A 80 -4.93 -5.97 2.10
CA ALA A 80 -5.86 -5.11 2.82
C ALA A 80 -5.27 -4.68 4.17
N ILE A 81 -5.07 -3.39 4.37
CA ILE A 81 -4.41 -2.79 5.54
C ILE A 81 -5.44 -2.08 6.40
N ASP A 82 -5.71 -2.61 7.59
CA ASP A 82 -6.69 -2.08 8.55
C ASP A 82 -8.10 -1.84 7.96
N CYS A 83 -8.47 -2.59 6.92
CA CYS A 83 -9.86 -2.68 6.44
C CYS A 83 -10.69 -3.58 7.36
N PRO A 84 -12.02 -3.42 7.51
CA PRO A 84 -12.81 -4.39 8.27
C PRO A 84 -12.55 -5.84 7.80
N PRO A 85 -12.51 -6.84 8.70
CA PRO A 85 -12.24 -8.24 8.33
C PRO A 85 -13.19 -8.72 7.23
N GLY A 86 -12.64 -9.35 6.19
CA GLY A 86 -13.41 -9.84 5.05
C GLY A 86 -13.96 -8.78 4.09
N ALA A 87 -13.72 -7.48 4.33
CA ALA A 87 -14.22 -6.41 3.45
C ALA A 87 -13.55 -6.37 2.06
N VAL A 88 -12.38 -6.99 1.92
CA VAL A 88 -11.69 -7.16 0.63
C VAL A 88 -11.53 -8.66 0.37
N PRO A 89 -12.41 -9.27 -0.44
CA PRO A 89 -12.39 -10.70 -0.70
C PRO A 89 -11.05 -11.18 -1.26
N GLY A 90 -10.49 -12.25 -0.68
CA GLY A 90 -9.24 -12.88 -1.14
C GLY A 90 -7.97 -12.07 -0.85
N ALA A 91 -8.05 -10.97 -0.09
CA ALA A 91 -6.86 -10.18 0.25
C ALA A 91 -6.04 -10.80 1.39
N LEU A 92 -4.73 -10.61 1.32
CA LEU A 92 -3.86 -10.76 2.47
C LEU A 92 -4.15 -9.62 3.46
N GLU A 93 -4.61 -9.96 4.66
CA GLU A 93 -4.94 -8.96 5.67
C GLU A 93 -3.71 -8.55 6.49
N TRP A 94 -3.41 -7.25 6.50
CA TRP A 94 -2.45 -6.64 7.41
C TRP A 94 -3.19 -5.85 8.49
N ARG A 95 -2.99 -6.28 9.73
CA ARG A 95 -3.37 -5.54 10.94
C ARG A 95 -2.11 -4.89 11.48
N LEU A 96 -2.06 -3.56 11.44
CA LEU A 96 -0.93 -2.83 11.99
C LEU A 96 -1.00 -2.84 13.52
N ARG A 97 0.17 -2.97 14.15
CA ARG A 97 0.28 -2.88 15.61
C ARG A 97 0.23 -1.43 16.08
N HIS A 98 0.74 -0.52 15.25
CA HIS A 98 0.72 0.92 15.48
C HIS A 98 -0.47 1.54 14.77
N ALA A 99 -1.47 1.96 15.55
CA ALA A 99 -2.70 2.57 15.03
C ALA A 99 -2.51 4.05 14.62
N ASP A 100 -1.58 4.73 15.28
CA ASP A 100 -1.27 6.13 15.01
C ASP A 100 -0.60 6.31 13.66
N PHE A 101 -0.91 7.42 12.99
CA PHE A 101 -0.36 7.71 11.66
C PHE A 101 1.02 8.38 11.78
N ASP A 102 2.02 7.61 12.22
CA ASP A 102 3.35 8.09 12.60
C ASP A 102 4.51 7.28 11.98
N GLU A 103 5.73 7.55 12.45
CA GLU A 103 6.96 6.90 12.00
C GLU A 103 7.03 5.41 12.35
N HIS A 104 6.42 4.98 13.47
CA HIS A 104 6.37 3.58 13.87
C HIS A 104 5.47 2.77 12.94
N MET A 105 4.29 3.31 12.61
CA MET A 105 3.39 2.75 11.61
C MET A 105 4.06 2.69 10.23
N ALA A 106 4.75 3.77 9.82
CA ALA A 106 5.47 3.80 8.56
C ALA A 106 6.61 2.77 8.50
N ALA A 107 7.34 2.58 9.59
CA ALA A 107 8.38 1.55 9.71
C ALA A 107 7.80 0.13 9.63
N GLU A 108 6.67 -0.13 10.30
CA GLU A 108 5.98 -1.42 10.20
C GLU A 108 5.54 -1.71 8.75
N LEU A 109 4.96 -0.71 8.06
CA LEU A 109 4.57 -0.85 6.66
C LEU A 109 5.76 -1.12 5.75
N ARG A 110 6.89 -0.43 5.98
CA ARG A 110 8.15 -0.68 5.24
C ARG A 110 8.59 -2.12 5.38
N ASP A 111 8.62 -2.63 6.62
CA ASP A 111 9.16 -3.96 6.89
C ASP A 111 8.26 -5.05 6.31
N ARG A 112 6.93 -4.89 6.42
CA ARG A 112 5.95 -5.79 5.79
C ARG A 112 6.03 -5.76 4.26
N ALA A 113 6.09 -4.57 3.66
CA ALA A 113 6.20 -4.42 2.20
C ALA A 113 7.48 -5.03 1.64
N ARG A 114 8.61 -4.87 2.35
CA ARG A 114 9.88 -5.51 1.98
C ARG A 114 9.86 -7.02 2.16
N SER A 115 9.17 -7.54 3.19
CA SER A 115 8.98 -8.99 3.33
C SER A 115 8.21 -9.56 2.15
N LEU A 116 7.08 -8.91 1.81
CA LEU A 116 6.27 -9.32 0.68
C LEU A 116 7.07 -9.33 -0.62
N ALA A 117 7.87 -8.29 -0.86
CA ALA A 117 8.71 -8.22 -2.05
C ALA A 117 9.73 -9.38 -2.13
N ARG A 118 10.31 -9.80 -0.99
CA ARG A 118 11.21 -10.97 -0.91
C ARG A 118 10.48 -12.29 -1.16
N GLU A 119 9.26 -12.43 -0.65
CA GLU A 119 8.43 -13.63 -0.86
C GLU A 119 7.99 -13.79 -2.32
N LEU A 120 7.89 -12.67 -3.06
CA LEU A 120 7.54 -12.66 -4.48
C LEU A 120 8.75 -12.73 -5.42
N ALA A 121 9.96 -12.74 -4.86
CA ALA A 121 11.18 -12.96 -5.63
C ALA A 121 11.27 -14.44 -6.07
N PRO A 122 11.81 -14.72 -7.26
CA PRO A 122 11.97 -16.09 -7.77
C PRO A 122 12.99 -16.92 -6.99
#